data_AF-A0A8S3EZP5-F1
#
_entry.id   AF-A0A8S3EZP5-F1
#
_cell.length_a   1.000
_cell.length_b   1.000
_cell.length_c   1.000
_cell.angle_alpha   90.00
_cell.angle_beta   90.00
_cell.angle_gamma   90.00
#
_symmetry.space_group_name_H-M   'P 1'
#
loop_
_entity.id
_entity.type
_entity.pdbx_description
1 polymer ?
#
loop_
_entity_poly.entity_id
_entity_poly.type
_entity_poly.pdbx_seq_one_letter_code
_entity_poly.pdbx_strand_id
1 'polypeptide(L)'
;MPFKDLSYDQTSNEGHSLQEVIHGVAEVELNVFIYNENSYFEKKRCNVTDILSAIETSDNTKCAWIEVIGATEQLNDIVKILGIHFNLHLLTLEDIQTIEERMKIEIFDDGIYLLMKMIYIYEHNQTNIQEQQISFYLKDNILITFQQKYTPFFLPIKQRLANSRWKLSKLKSDYLFYCLVDIIVENYMIVLDRIGLK
;
A
#
# COMPACT_ATOMS: atom_id res chain seq x y z
N MET A 1 20.12 -5.60 0.45
CA MET A 1 20.90 -4.68 -0.41
C MET A 1 20.19 -3.34 -0.29
N PRO A 2 20.84 -2.26 0.19
CA PRO A 2 20.14 -1.00 0.37
C PRO A 2 19.75 -0.43 -0.99
N PHE A 3 18.53 0.09 -1.09
CA PHE A 3 18.02 0.82 -2.23
C PHE A 3 18.84 2.11 -2.37
N LYS A 4 19.88 2.06 -3.20
CA LYS A 4 20.58 3.25 -3.70
C LYS A 4 20.66 3.12 -5.21
N ASP A 5 20.47 4.26 -5.87
CA ASP A 5 20.52 4.50 -7.30
C ASP A 5 19.22 4.24 -8.07
N LEU A 6 18.27 5.17 -7.90
CA LEU A 6 17.42 5.64 -8.99
C LEU A 6 17.52 7.16 -9.04
N SER A 7 18.57 7.65 -9.70
CA SER A 7 18.59 9.02 -10.21
C SER A 7 17.44 9.16 -11.22
N TYR A 8 16.48 10.02 -10.90
CA TYR A 8 15.40 10.40 -11.79
C TYR A 8 15.99 11.05 -13.04
N ASP A 9 16.01 10.31 -14.15
CA ASP A 9 16.42 10.85 -15.44
C ASP A 9 15.23 11.61 -16.03
N GLN A 10 15.33 12.93 -16.04
CA GLN A 10 14.35 13.83 -16.64
C GLN A 10 14.53 13.81 -18.15
N THR A 11 13.73 13.02 -18.88
CA THR A 11 13.17 13.41 -20.19
C THR A 11 12.15 12.38 -20.67
N SER A 12 10.87 12.66 -20.45
CA SER A 12 9.83 12.54 -21.48
C SER A 12 8.52 13.08 -20.92
N ASN A 13 8.11 14.18 -21.54
CA ASN A 13 7.02 15.05 -21.22
C ASN A 13 5.71 14.43 -21.74
N GLU A 14 4.86 13.92 -20.85
CA GLU A 14 3.42 13.85 -21.08
C GLU A 14 2.72 14.38 -19.83
N GLY A 15 1.96 15.46 -20.03
CA GLY A 15 1.45 16.30 -18.97
C GLY A 15 0.39 15.63 -18.13
N HIS A 16 0.75 15.28 -16.89
CA HIS A 16 -0.21 15.23 -15.80
C HIS A 16 -0.16 16.58 -15.09
N SER A 17 -1.19 17.40 -15.31
CA SER A 17 -1.29 18.70 -14.66
C SER A 17 -1.46 18.50 -13.16
N LEU A 18 -0.72 19.29 -12.37
CA LEU A 18 -0.77 19.34 -10.91
C LEU A 18 -2.16 19.74 -10.34
N GLN A 19 -3.19 19.88 -11.20
CA GLN A 19 -4.58 20.18 -10.83
C GLN A 19 -5.42 18.93 -10.53
N GLU A 20 -5.00 17.72 -10.90
CA GLU A 20 -5.66 16.47 -10.45
C GLU A 20 -5.28 16.08 -9.01
N VAL A 21 -4.30 16.78 -8.42
CA VAL A 21 -3.80 16.54 -7.05
C VAL A 21 -4.74 17.14 -5.98
N ILE A 22 -5.77 17.90 -6.38
CA ILE A 22 -6.73 18.52 -5.47
C ILE A 22 -8.11 18.48 -6.13
N HIS A 23 -8.90 17.40 -5.98
CA HIS A 23 -10.39 17.40 -5.97
C HIS A 23 -10.95 15.98 -5.75
N GLY A 24 -11.70 15.77 -4.65
CA GLY A 24 -12.69 14.69 -4.51
C GLY A 24 -12.36 13.56 -3.52
N VAL A 25 -12.46 13.81 -2.21
CA VAL A 25 -12.71 12.73 -1.25
C VAL A 25 -14.22 12.49 -1.20
N ALA A 26 -14.67 11.32 -1.68
CA ALA A 26 -16.02 10.81 -1.41
C ALA A 26 -16.13 9.27 -1.43
N GLU A 27 -15.15 8.52 -1.93
CA GLU A 27 -15.27 7.06 -2.10
C GLU A 27 -13.99 6.33 -1.70
N VAL A 28 -14.14 5.13 -1.14
CA VAL A 28 -13.01 4.22 -0.87
C VAL A 28 -12.57 3.59 -2.18
N GLU A 29 -11.31 3.78 -2.56
CA GLU A 29 -10.73 3.13 -3.72
C GLU A 29 -10.18 1.75 -3.35
N LEU A 30 -10.56 0.74 -4.13
CA LEU A 30 -10.04 -0.61 -4.00
C LEU A 30 -9.30 -1.02 -5.26
N ASN A 31 -8.08 -1.51 -5.08
CA ASN A 31 -7.26 -2.06 -6.15
C ASN A 31 -6.79 -3.46 -5.76
N VAL A 32 -6.65 -4.35 -6.74
CA VAL A 32 -6.07 -5.69 -6.54
C VAL A 32 -4.99 -5.94 -7.59
N PHE A 33 -3.86 -6.47 -7.13
CA PHE A 33 -2.72 -6.87 -7.93
C PHE A 33 -2.44 -8.34 -7.66
N ILE A 34 -2.48 -9.18 -8.69
CA ILE A 34 -2.20 -10.61 -8.60
C ILE A 34 -0.98 -10.91 -9.43
N TYR A 35 0.01 -11.56 -8.83
CA TYR A 35 1.30 -11.76 -9.48
C TYR A 35 2.00 -13.05 -9.07
N ASN A 36 2.84 -13.53 -9.98
CA ASN A 36 3.94 -14.45 -9.72
C ASN A 36 5.03 -14.21 -10.78
N GLU A 37 6.04 -15.06 -10.83
CA GLU A 37 7.13 -14.93 -11.80
C GLU A 37 6.68 -14.98 -13.28
N ASN A 38 5.50 -15.54 -13.56
CA ASN A 38 5.02 -15.86 -14.90
C ASN A 38 3.84 -14.99 -15.36
N SER A 39 3.16 -14.33 -14.43
CA SER A 39 1.93 -13.60 -14.72
C SER A 39 1.73 -12.41 -13.79
N TYR A 40 1.10 -11.38 -14.33
CA TYR A 40 0.67 -10.20 -13.60
C TYR A 40 -0.74 -9.82 -14.06
N PHE A 41 -1.59 -9.49 -13.10
CA PHE A 41 -2.94 -8.99 -13.30
C PHE A 41 -3.17 -7.82 -12.35
N GLU A 42 -3.78 -6.76 -12.84
CA GLU A 42 -4.24 -5.66 -11.99
C GLU A 42 -5.68 -5.28 -12.33
N LYS A 43 -6.46 -4.94 -11.30
CA LYS A 43 -7.74 -4.28 -11.44
C LYS A 43 -7.82 -3.14 -10.44
N LYS A 44 -8.03 -1.93 -10.97
CA LYS A 44 -8.11 -0.68 -10.17
C LYS A 44 -9.56 -0.21 -10.06
N ARG A 45 -9.87 0.54 -9.00
CA ARG A 45 -11.22 1.08 -8.72
C ARG A 45 -12.31 0.01 -8.84
N CYS A 46 -12.06 -1.13 -8.23
CA CYS A 46 -12.94 -2.28 -8.24
C CYS A 46 -13.83 -2.33 -6.99
N ASN A 47 -14.81 -3.22 -6.97
CA ASN A 47 -15.60 -3.50 -5.77
C ASN A 47 -15.05 -4.72 -5.02
N VAL A 48 -15.57 -4.99 -3.82
CA VAL A 48 -15.11 -6.13 -3.00
C VAL A 48 -15.33 -7.47 -3.74
N THR A 49 -16.45 -7.65 -4.43
CA THR A 49 -16.73 -8.88 -5.19
C THR A 49 -15.68 -9.16 -6.27
N ASP A 50 -15.20 -8.12 -6.96
CA ASP A 50 -14.13 -8.23 -7.94
C ASP A 50 -12.83 -8.74 -7.31
N ILE A 51 -12.48 -8.25 -6.12
CA ILE A 51 -11.29 -8.66 -5.37
C ILE A 51 -11.38 -10.14 -5.00
N LEU A 52 -12.51 -10.53 -4.40
CA LEU A 52 -12.74 -11.92 -3.98
C LEU A 52 -12.70 -12.86 -5.18
N SER A 53 -13.39 -12.50 -6.27
CA SER A 53 -13.39 -13.28 -7.51
C SER A 53 -11.97 -13.43 -8.10
N ALA A 54 -11.18 -12.35 -8.12
CA ALA A 54 -9.82 -12.40 -8.64
C ALA A 54 -8.92 -13.33 -7.79
N ILE A 55 -9.09 -13.34 -6.47
CA ILE A 55 -8.32 -14.20 -5.55
C ILE A 55 -8.78 -15.65 -5.66
N GLU A 56 -10.09 -15.93 -5.64
CA GLU A 56 -10.65 -17.29 -5.72
C GLU A 56 -10.34 -17.99 -7.04
N THR A 57 -10.23 -17.23 -8.13
CA THR A 57 -9.88 -17.76 -9.47
C THR A 57 -8.37 -17.86 -9.69
N SER A 58 -7.57 -17.35 -8.75
CA SER A 58 -6.12 -17.45 -8.78
C SER A 58 -5.65 -18.79 -8.24
N ASP A 59 -4.58 -19.34 -8.83
CA ASP A 59 -3.92 -20.51 -8.26
C ASP A 59 -3.14 -20.14 -6.99
N ASN A 60 -2.86 -21.14 -6.15
CA ASN A 60 -2.15 -20.98 -4.87
C ASN A 60 -0.67 -20.60 -5.01
N THR A 61 -0.12 -20.52 -6.24
CA THR A 61 1.27 -20.10 -6.47
C THR A 61 1.41 -18.58 -6.59
N LYS A 62 0.29 -17.88 -6.76
CA LYS A 62 0.26 -16.42 -6.93
C LYS A 62 0.10 -15.71 -5.61
N CYS A 63 0.64 -14.50 -5.57
CA CYS A 63 0.46 -13.55 -4.50
C CYS A 63 -0.60 -12.52 -4.88
N ALA A 64 -1.36 -12.06 -3.89
CA ALA A 64 -2.34 -11.01 -4.03
C ALA A 64 -1.96 -9.82 -3.15
N TRP A 65 -1.93 -8.63 -3.74
CA TRP A 65 -1.88 -7.38 -3.00
C TRP A 65 -3.21 -6.64 -3.20
N ILE A 66 -3.94 -6.49 -2.09
CA ILE A 66 -5.17 -5.72 -2.01
C ILE A 66 -4.82 -4.34 -1.44
N GLU A 67 -5.10 -3.29 -2.19
CA GLU A 67 -4.90 -1.92 -1.76
C GLU A 67 -6.25 -1.26 -1.50
N VAL A 68 -6.47 -0.85 -0.25
CA VAL A 68 -7.64 -0.12 0.22
C VAL A 68 -7.22 1.30 0.53
N ILE A 69 -7.83 2.28 -0.13
CA ILE A 69 -7.49 3.70 0.05
C ILE A 69 -8.77 4.47 0.40
N GLY A 70 -8.74 5.14 1.54
CA GLY A 70 -9.82 6.01 1.99
C GLY A 70 -9.96 5.99 3.51
N ALA A 71 -10.65 6.98 4.04
CA ALA A 71 -10.94 7.13 5.47
C ALA A 71 -12.39 7.58 5.71
N THR A 72 -13.32 7.19 4.83
CA THR A 72 -14.75 7.53 4.91
C THR A 72 -15.53 6.47 5.69
N GLU A 73 -16.78 6.74 6.06
CA GLU A 73 -17.64 5.75 6.73
C GLU A 73 -17.81 4.45 5.92
N GLN A 74 -17.74 4.53 4.59
CA GLN A 74 -17.77 3.36 3.69
C GLN A 74 -16.60 2.39 3.93
N LEU A 75 -15.48 2.87 4.47
CA LEU A 75 -14.35 2.02 4.83
C LEU A 75 -14.77 0.94 5.83
N ASN A 76 -15.65 1.28 6.78
CA ASN A 76 -16.05 0.38 7.84
C ASN A 76 -16.74 -0.88 7.30
N ASP A 77 -17.59 -0.72 6.28
CA ASP A 77 -18.29 -1.85 5.67
C ASP A 77 -17.32 -2.72 4.85
N ILE A 78 -16.41 -2.10 4.10
CA ILE A 78 -15.36 -2.82 3.36
C ILE A 78 -14.45 -3.60 4.31
N VAL A 79 -13.97 -2.95 5.38
CA VAL A 79 -13.10 -3.56 6.40
C VAL A 79 -13.80 -4.73 7.09
N LYS A 80 -15.11 -4.63 7.38
CA LYS A 80 -15.89 -5.76 7.92
C LYS A 80 -15.98 -6.93 6.95
N ILE A 81 -16.27 -6.68 5.67
CA ILE A 81 -16.38 -7.74 4.66
C ILE A 81 -15.03 -8.45 4.47
N LEU A 82 -13.95 -7.68 4.30
CA LEU A 82 -12.59 -8.23 4.21
C LEU A 82 -12.20 -8.93 5.52
N GLY A 83 -12.61 -8.38 6.67
CA GLY A 83 -12.44 -8.93 8.00
C GLY A 83 -12.98 -10.34 8.14
N ILE A 84 -14.24 -10.53 7.73
CA ILE A 84 -14.91 -11.83 7.73
C ILE A 84 -14.22 -12.79 6.75
N HIS A 85 -13.91 -12.34 5.54
CA HIS A 85 -13.36 -13.21 4.49
C HIS A 85 -11.93 -13.67 4.79
N PHE A 86 -11.08 -12.79 5.31
CA PHE A 86 -9.68 -13.09 5.61
C PHE A 86 -9.44 -13.51 7.07
N ASN A 87 -10.50 -13.57 7.88
CA ASN A 87 -10.45 -13.86 9.32
C ASN A 87 -9.53 -12.91 10.08
N LEU A 88 -9.70 -11.60 9.85
CA LEU A 88 -8.94 -10.58 10.58
C LEU A 88 -9.41 -10.52 12.03
N HIS A 89 -8.48 -10.37 12.97
CA HIS A 89 -8.83 -10.24 14.38
C HIS A 89 -9.65 -8.97 14.63
N LEU A 90 -10.64 -9.02 15.55
CA LEU A 90 -11.53 -7.89 15.81
C LEU A 90 -10.78 -6.62 16.23
N LEU A 91 -9.74 -6.78 17.06
CA LEU A 91 -8.86 -5.66 17.47
C LEU A 91 -8.21 -4.99 16.25
N THR A 92 -7.76 -5.78 15.26
CA THR A 92 -7.18 -5.26 14.03
C THR A 92 -8.20 -4.45 13.21
N LEU A 93 -9.47 -4.89 13.16
CA LEU A 93 -10.52 -4.15 12.47
C LEU A 93 -10.80 -2.79 13.14
N GLU A 94 -10.77 -2.76 14.47
CA GLU A 94 -10.90 -1.55 15.27
C GLU A 94 -9.73 -0.59 14.98
N ASP A 95 -8.49 -1.08 15.02
CA ASP A 95 -7.29 -0.27 14.77
C ASP A 95 -7.26 0.36 13.37
N ILE A 96 -7.73 -0.37 12.35
CA ILE A 96 -7.82 0.14 10.97
C ILE A 96 -8.75 1.36 10.90
N GLN A 97 -9.82 1.38 11.70
CA GLN A 97 -10.84 2.42 11.71
C GLN A 97 -10.51 3.56 12.69
N THR A 98 -9.64 3.31 13.67
CA THR A 98 -9.23 4.31 14.65
C THR A 98 -8.26 5.33 14.04
N ILE A 99 -8.67 6.59 14.09
CA ILE A 99 -7.83 7.73 13.74
C ILE A 99 -6.78 7.90 14.84
N GLU A 100 -5.53 8.14 14.44
CA GLU A 100 -4.42 8.40 15.36
C GLU A 100 -4.05 7.24 16.30
N GLU A 101 -4.28 6.01 15.87
CA GLU A 101 -3.85 4.82 16.60
C GLU A 101 -2.31 4.72 16.68
N ARG A 102 -1.80 4.11 17.76
CA ARG A 102 -0.36 3.97 17.98
C ARG A 102 0.23 2.93 17.06
N MET A 103 1.37 3.27 16.43
CA MET A 103 2.13 2.34 15.62
C MET A 103 2.46 1.07 16.42
N LYS A 104 2.17 -0.09 15.83
CA LYS A 104 2.33 -1.39 16.49
C LYS A 104 2.47 -2.50 15.47
N ILE A 105 2.98 -3.63 15.95
CA ILE A 105 2.97 -4.91 15.25
C ILE A 105 2.26 -5.92 16.12
N GLU A 106 1.34 -6.66 15.53
CA GLU A 106 0.61 -7.75 16.17
C GLU A 106 0.83 -9.02 15.34
N ILE A 107 1.25 -10.09 16.00
CA ILE A 107 1.49 -11.38 15.36
C ILE A 107 0.39 -12.32 15.84
N PHE A 108 -0.38 -12.83 14.88
CA PHE A 108 -1.41 -13.84 15.08
C PHE A 108 -0.91 -15.19 14.56
N ASP A 109 -1.59 -16.27 14.91
CA ASP A 109 -1.25 -17.61 14.42
C ASP A 109 -1.32 -17.71 12.88
N ASP A 110 -2.18 -16.90 12.26
CA ASP A 110 -2.48 -16.92 10.83
C ASP A 110 -2.11 -15.63 10.08
N GLY A 111 -1.38 -14.70 10.70
CA GLY A 111 -0.99 -13.47 10.01
C GLY A 111 -0.25 -12.45 10.87
N ILE A 112 0.18 -11.36 10.21
CA ILE A 112 0.85 -10.23 10.84
C ILE A 112 0.07 -8.96 10.50
N TYR A 113 -0.27 -8.20 11.53
CA TYR A 113 -0.76 -6.83 11.38
C TYR A 113 0.35 -5.84 11.73
N LEU A 114 0.59 -4.85 10.87
CA LEU A 114 1.53 -3.77 11.12
C LEU A 114 0.84 -2.44 10.87
N LEU A 115 0.88 -1.55 11.85
CA LEU A 115 0.38 -0.19 11.78
C LEU A 115 1.55 0.80 11.85
N MET A 116 1.66 1.69 10.87
CA MET A 116 2.71 2.71 10.77
C MET A 116 2.13 4.09 10.44
N LYS A 117 2.91 5.14 10.71
CA LYS A 117 2.69 6.48 10.17
C LYS A 117 3.50 6.65 8.90
N MET A 118 2.92 7.07 7.81
CA MET A 118 3.69 7.52 6.65
C MET A 118 3.89 9.02 6.76
N ILE A 119 5.14 9.46 6.97
CA ILE A 119 5.50 10.87 7.08
C ILE A 119 6.28 11.24 5.83
N TYR A 120 5.89 12.32 5.15
CA TYR A 120 6.49 12.70 3.87
C TYR A 120 6.33 14.18 3.59
N ILE A 121 7.13 14.70 2.65
CA ILE A 121 7.06 16.08 2.16
C ILE A 121 6.95 16.03 0.64
N TYR A 122 5.95 16.70 0.06
CA TYR A 122 5.85 16.82 -1.40
C TYR A 122 6.97 17.72 -1.95
N GLU A 123 7.52 17.39 -3.12
CA GLU A 123 8.63 18.13 -3.73
C GLU A 123 8.37 19.63 -3.89
N HIS A 124 7.13 19.99 -4.23
CA HIS A 124 6.72 21.38 -4.46
C HIS A 124 6.41 22.18 -3.19
N ASN A 125 6.44 21.57 -2.00
CA ASN A 125 6.09 22.25 -0.74
C ASN A 125 7.02 21.82 0.41
N GLN A 126 8.26 22.31 0.36
CA GLN A 126 9.36 21.82 1.19
C GLN A 126 9.20 22.03 2.70
N THR A 127 8.26 22.86 3.14
CA THR A 127 8.02 23.14 4.56
C THR A 127 6.81 22.42 5.13
N ASN A 128 5.98 21.81 4.29
CA ASN A 128 4.73 21.20 4.74
C ASN A 128 4.89 19.68 4.91
N ILE A 129 5.23 19.27 6.14
CA ILE A 129 5.24 17.86 6.52
C ILE A 129 3.80 17.35 6.49
N GLN A 130 3.60 16.25 5.78
CA GLN A 130 2.35 15.53 5.73
C GLN A 130 2.51 14.21 6.45
N GLU A 131 1.43 13.76 7.07
CA GLU A 131 1.36 12.42 7.63
C GLU A 131 0.04 11.75 7.30
N GLN A 132 0.09 10.43 7.22
CA GLN A 132 -1.09 9.59 7.23
C GLN A 132 -0.83 8.30 7.98
N GLN A 133 -1.89 7.64 8.40
CA GLN A 133 -1.82 6.26 8.86
C GLN A 133 -1.83 5.31 7.68
N ILE A 134 -0.97 4.29 7.75
CA ILE A 134 -1.00 3.15 6.86
C ILE A 134 -0.89 1.87 7.68
N SER A 135 -1.74 0.89 7.37
CA SER A 135 -1.63 -0.43 7.97
C SER A 135 -1.55 -1.54 6.94
N PHE A 136 -1.00 -2.65 7.38
CA PHE A 136 -0.71 -3.83 6.59
C PHE A 136 -1.27 -5.03 7.30
N TYR A 137 -1.90 -5.92 6.54
CA TYR A 137 -2.22 -7.27 6.99
C TYR A 137 -1.61 -8.28 6.03
N LEU A 138 -0.65 -9.06 6.52
CA LEU A 138 0.02 -10.10 5.77
C LEU A 138 -0.46 -11.47 6.26
N LYS A 139 -1.00 -12.29 5.36
CA LYS A 139 -1.45 -13.65 5.63
C LYS A 139 -1.23 -14.51 4.41
N ASP A 140 -0.49 -15.61 4.57
CA ASP A 140 -0.10 -16.50 3.46
C ASP A 140 0.48 -15.69 2.28
N ASN A 141 -0.08 -15.86 1.08
CA ASN A 141 0.30 -15.14 -0.13
C ASN A 141 -0.50 -13.82 -0.34
N ILE A 142 -1.23 -13.36 0.68
CA ILE A 142 -2.10 -12.18 0.61
C ILE A 142 -1.53 -11.05 1.47
N LEU A 143 -1.42 -9.87 0.87
CA LEU A 143 -1.09 -8.63 1.54
C LEU A 143 -2.22 -7.64 1.35
N ILE A 144 -2.75 -7.09 2.43
CA ILE A 144 -3.75 -6.02 2.42
C ILE A 144 -3.11 -4.76 2.96
N THR A 145 -3.24 -3.64 2.25
CA THR A 145 -2.79 -2.33 2.73
C THR A 145 -3.98 -1.40 2.88
N PHE A 146 -4.09 -0.73 4.01
CA PHE A 146 -5.10 0.31 4.27
C PHE A 146 -4.40 1.66 4.37
N GLN A 147 -4.68 2.56 3.43
CA GLN A 147 -4.17 3.92 3.38
C GLN A 147 -5.32 4.90 3.62
N GLN A 148 -5.12 5.93 4.45
CA GLN A 148 -6.15 6.97 4.61
C GLN A 148 -6.33 7.80 3.34
N LYS A 149 -5.22 8.06 2.62
CA LYS A 149 -5.17 8.87 1.40
C LYS A 149 -4.20 8.25 0.41
N TYR A 150 -4.51 8.39 -0.88
CA TYR A 150 -3.60 7.96 -1.93
C TYR A 150 -2.29 8.73 -1.88
N THR A 151 -1.17 8.02 -2.04
CA THR A 151 0.14 8.62 -2.27
C THR A 151 0.93 7.88 -3.36
N PRO A 152 1.81 8.57 -4.10
CA PRO A 152 2.55 7.96 -5.20
C PRO A 152 3.77 7.14 -4.77
N PHE A 153 4.12 7.06 -3.47
CA PHE A 153 5.38 6.46 -3.03
C PHE A 153 5.49 4.96 -3.32
N PHE A 154 4.37 4.25 -3.49
CA PHE A 154 4.39 2.84 -3.88
C PHE A 154 4.36 2.60 -5.40
N LEU A 155 4.32 3.65 -6.23
CA LEU A 155 4.37 3.51 -7.69
C LEU A 155 5.59 2.72 -8.18
N PRO A 156 6.82 2.89 -7.65
CA PRO A 156 7.97 2.09 -8.07
C PRO A 156 7.78 0.59 -7.85
N ILE A 157 7.06 0.21 -6.78
CA ILE A 157 6.74 -1.18 -6.48
C ILE A 157 5.70 -1.72 -7.46
N LYS A 158 4.63 -0.95 -7.73
CA LYS A 158 3.61 -1.31 -8.73
C LYS A 158 4.24 -1.52 -10.12
N GLN A 159 5.13 -0.62 -10.54
CA GLN A 159 5.85 -0.73 -11.82
C GLN A 159 6.75 -1.97 -11.89
N ARG A 160 7.41 -2.33 -10.78
CA ARG A 160 8.24 -3.53 -10.69
C ARG A 160 7.43 -4.82 -10.70
N LEU A 161 6.25 -4.84 -10.08
CA LEU A 161 5.34 -5.99 -10.13
C LEU A 161 4.82 -6.22 -11.55
N ALA A 162 4.45 -5.15 -12.25
CA ALA A 162 3.94 -5.21 -13.62
C ALA A 162 4.97 -5.69 -14.65
N ASN A 163 6.27 -5.66 -14.32
CA ASN A 163 7.34 -6.00 -15.25
C ASN A 163 8.11 -7.24 -14.75
N SER A 164 7.84 -8.38 -15.41
CA SER A 164 8.40 -9.70 -15.09
C SER A 164 9.94 -9.79 -15.16
N ARG A 165 10.60 -8.81 -15.77
CA ARG A 165 12.08 -8.70 -15.73
C ARG A 165 12.59 -8.45 -14.32
N TRP A 166 11.82 -7.78 -13.48
CA TRP A 166 12.23 -7.47 -12.12
C TRP A 166 12.02 -8.68 -11.21
N LYS A 167 13.01 -8.92 -10.34
CA LYS A 167 12.98 -10.00 -9.35
C LYS A 167 11.77 -9.94 -8.42
N LEU A 168 11.18 -8.76 -8.23
CA LEU A 168 10.05 -8.56 -7.32
C LEU A 168 8.84 -9.44 -7.67
N SER A 169 8.55 -9.61 -8.96
CA SER A 169 7.48 -10.50 -9.44
C SER A 169 7.67 -11.97 -9.03
N LYS A 170 8.91 -12.38 -8.74
CA LYS A 170 9.26 -13.75 -8.34
C LYS A 170 9.21 -13.97 -6.83
N LEU A 171 9.04 -12.91 -6.06
CA LEU A 171 9.09 -12.94 -4.61
C LEU A 171 7.68 -12.99 -4.05
N LYS A 172 7.53 -13.53 -2.83
CA LYS A 172 6.22 -13.70 -2.21
C LYS A 172 5.74 -12.40 -1.54
N SER A 173 4.51 -12.45 -1.05
CA SER A 173 3.82 -11.38 -0.31
C SER A 173 4.64 -10.80 0.85
N ASP A 174 5.43 -11.63 1.54
CA ASP A 174 6.33 -11.24 2.63
C ASP A 174 7.43 -10.26 2.20
N TYR A 175 8.03 -10.50 1.03
CA TYR A 175 9.03 -9.61 0.47
C TYR A 175 8.40 -8.32 -0.08
N LEU A 176 7.20 -8.41 -0.67
CA LEU A 176 6.44 -7.22 -1.04
C LEU A 176 6.14 -6.36 0.19
N PHE A 177 5.68 -6.97 1.27
CA PHE A 177 5.46 -6.32 2.56
C PHE A 177 6.73 -5.61 3.04
N TYR A 178 7.87 -6.30 3.04
CA TYR A 178 9.17 -5.69 3.35
C TYR A 178 9.46 -4.47 2.47
N CYS A 179 9.27 -4.56 1.15
CA CYS A 179 9.54 -3.45 0.22
C CYS A 179 8.66 -2.22 0.49
N LEU A 180 7.38 -2.42 0.83
CA LEU A 180 6.48 -1.30 1.14
C LEU A 180 6.86 -0.63 2.46
N VAL A 181 7.26 -1.42 3.47
CA VAL A 181 7.76 -0.90 4.74
C VAL A 181 9.06 -0.13 4.55
N ASP A 182 9.98 -0.65 3.72
CA ASP A 182 11.26 -0.02 3.42
C ASP A 182 11.07 1.39 2.83
N ILE A 183 10.11 1.56 1.92
CA ILE A 183 9.74 2.88 1.37
C ILE A 183 9.25 3.84 2.45
N ILE A 184 8.46 3.37 3.42
CA ILE A 184 7.99 4.23 4.52
C ILE A 184 9.18 4.67 5.38
N VAL A 185 10.09 3.75 5.72
CA VAL A 185 11.27 4.04 6.52
C VAL A 185 12.24 4.97 5.78
N GLU A 186 12.42 4.79 4.47
CA GLU A 186 13.21 5.68 3.62
C GLU A 186 12.64 7.11 3.63
N ASN A 187 11.32 7.25 3.55
CA ASN A 187 10.67 8.56 3.64
C ASN A 187 10.93 9.27 4.97
N TYR A 188 11.02 8.54 6.10
CA TYR A 188 11.41 9.15 7.37
C TYR A 188 12.80 9.77 7.30
N MET A 189 13.77 9.08 6.68
CA MET A 189 15.12 9.59 6.53
C MET A 189 15.14 10.87 5.69
N ILE A 190 14.39 10.90 4.58
CA ILE A 190 14.27 12.10 3.73
C ILE A 190 13.68 13.28 4.53
N VAL A 191 12.66 13.03 5.35
CA VAL A 191 12.05 14.07 6.18
C VAL A 191 13.03 14.57 7.25
N LEU A 192 13.71 13.67 7.95
CA LEU A 192 14.71 14.01 8.97
C LEU A 192 15.85 14.86 8.40
N ASP A 193 16.37 14.50 7.22
CA ASP A 193 17.40 15.25 6.51
C ASP A 193 16.90 16.67 6.16
N ARG A 194 15.64 16.81 5.74
CA ARG A 194 15.04 18.12 5.39
C ARG A 194 14.82 19.03 6.59
N ILE A 195 14.50 18.48 7.77
CA ILE A 195 14.32 19.28 9.00
C ILE A 195 15.64 19.56 9.73
N GLY A 196 16.78 19.15 9.16
CA GLY A 196 18.12 19.45 9.69
C GLY A 196 18.46 18.69 10.97
N LEU A 197 17.85 17.52 11.20
CA LEU A 197 18.12 16.67 12.36
C LEU A 197 19.16 15.57 12.09
N LYS A 198 19.90 15.65 10.97
CA LYS A 198 20.96 14.71 10.60
C LYS A 198 22.15 15.43 9.95
#